data_AF-A0A3M6X662-F1
#
_entry.id   AF-A0A3M6X662-F1
#
_cell.length_a   1.000
_cell.length_b   1.000
_cell.length_c   1.000
_cell.angle_alpha   90.00
_cell.angle_beta   90.00
_cell.angle_gamma   90.00
#
_symmetry.space_group_name_H-M   'P 1'
#
loop_
_entity.id
_entity.type
_entity.pdbx_description
1 polymer ?
#
loop_
_entity_poly.entity_id
_entity_poly.type
_entity_poly.pdbx_seq_one_letter_code
_entity_poly.pdbx_strand_id
1 'polypeptide(L)'
;MPSSPPPAGAGGFLLSPAPSSTNASTITPSTLPHPRASPLRPGGSKESAFIRHVDTRILHIQRRFAKRTTPSDLHLPNHEPVEPPKGDTWGDVKGYATMRQACRDIRELVDIIWISGTPGLQVPYLISLALLVGNLVTAMPPSPRSLFRLLGKLDHAFASLIQGRDVESGEVLPGFEGRRGVSGTEKVRIRSLVERTRVGVVESFKRGEFEFEGVEEEEDGDRMEVEEDDGGLVLENGDPNAEEQEEDNSFDMQLARVYDRTIQELGDSLEEPGIGIVTEPRG
;
A
#
# COMPACT_ATOMS: atom_id res chain seq x y z
N MET A 1 5.80 67.05 31.54
CA MET A 1 6.40 67.30 30.21
C MET A 1 7.79 66.67 30.18
N PRO A 2 8.25 66.20 29.01
CA PRO A 2 8.95 64.92 28.84
C PRO A 2 10.46 65.08 28.57
N SER A 3 11.22 63.99 28.68
CA SER A 3 12.40 63.74 27.83
C SER A 3 12.76 62.26 27.81
N SER A 4 12.52 61.63 26.66
CA SER A 4 12.90 60.27 26.28
C SER A 4 14.42 60.02 26.31
N PRO A 5 14.89 58.78 26.48
CA PRO A 5 16.23 58.36 26.06
C PRO A 5 16.23 57.87 24.60
N PRO A 6 17.36 58.01 23.85
CA PRO A 6 17.53 57.37 22.54
C PRO A 6 18.13 55.95 22.65
N PRO A 7 18.07 55.16 21.56
CA PRO A 7 18.12 53.70 21.59
C PRO A 7 19.44 53.12 21.07
N ALA A 8 19.56 51.78 21.20
CA ALA A 8 20.18 50.82 20.27
C ALA A 8 21.11 49.82 20.99
N GLY A 9 20.54 48.69 21.38
CA GLY A 9 21.27 47.46 21.68
C GLY A 9 20.74 46.37 20.75
N ALA A 10 21.57 45.97 19.80
CA ALA A 10 21.25 45.10 18.67
C ALA A 10 20.72 43.71 19.10
N GLY A 11 19.68 43.25 18.40
CA GLY A 11 19.14 41.90 18.53
C GLY A 11 20.12 40.87 17.98
N GLY A 12 20.61 40.00 18.87
CA GLY A 12 21.30 38.77 18.48
C GLY A 12 20.28 37.70 18.12
N PHE A 13 20.11 37.44 16.83
CA PHE A 13 19.45 36.23 16.36
C PHE A 13 20.50 35.13 16.25
N LEU A 14 20.38 34.12 17.11
CA LEU A 14 21.13 32.87 17.01
C LEU A 14 20.61 32.12 15.77
N LEU A 15 21.42 32.09 14.72
CA LEU A 15 21.21 31.21 13.57
C LEU A 15 21.57 29.79 13.99
N SER A 16 20.56 28.98 14.34
CA SER A 16 20.74 27.53 14.44
C SER A 16 21.01 26.97 13.04
N PRO A 17 22.02 26.10 12.86
CA PRO A 17 22.21 25.41 11.58
C PRO A 17 21.04 24.44 11.34
N ALA A 18 20.57 24.42 10.10
CA ALA A 18 19.50 23.54 9.64
C ALA A 18 19.86 22.06 9.83
N PRO A 19 18.90 21.17 10.15
CA PRO A 19 19.16 19.74 10.19
C PRO A 19 19.56 19.26 8.78
N SER A 20 20.75 18.69 8.67
CA SER A 20 21.20 18.01 7.45
C SER A 20 20.39 16.73 7.25
N SER A 21 19.53 16.70 6.23
CA SER A 21 19.00 15.45 5.68
C SER A 21 20.03 14.87 4.71
N THR A 22 20.73 13.83 5.13
CA THR A 22 21.62 13.05 4.28
C THR A 22 20.84 11.95 3.55
N ASN A 23 20.78 12.12 2.23
CA ASN A 23 20.70 11.16 1.12
C ASN A 23 19.57 10.12 1.03
N ALA A 24 18.85 10.28 -0.08
CA ALA A 24 17.84 9.44 -0.69
C ALA A 24 18.24 7.97 -0.85
N SER A 25 17.28 7.10 -0.54
CA SER A 25 16.96 5.97 -1.42
C SER A 25 15.76 6.41 -2.25
N THR A 26 15.87 6.40 -3.58
CA THR A 26 14.74 6.65 -4.50
C THR A 26 13.81 5.43 -4.54
N ILE A 27 13.18 5.13 -3.40
CA ILE A 27 11.94 4.38 -3.35
C ILE A 27 10.89 5.43 -3.02
N THR A 28 10.15 5.90 -4.04
CA THR A 28 8.95 6.71 -3.85
C THR A 28 8.11 6.07 -2.74
N PRO A 29 7.85 6.75 -1.62
CA PRO A 29 7.27 6.09 -0.47
C PRO A 29 5.91 5.50 -0.85
N SER A 30 5.70 4.23 -0.50
CA SER A 30 4.38 3.59 -0.48
C SER A 30 3.55 4.15 0.67
N THR A 31 3.51 5.47 0.84
CA THR A 31 2.89 6.14 1.96
C THR A 31 1.38 6.17 1.77
N LEU A 32 0.68 5.79 2.82
CA LEU A 32 -0.75 6.00 2.92
C LEU A 32 -1.04 7.51 3.05
N PRO A 33 -2.16 7.99 2.48
CA PRO A 33 -2.58 9.38 2.69
C PRO A 33 -2.90 9.63 4.17
N HIS A 34 -2.90 10.90 4.59
CA HIS A 34 -3.31 11.21 5.95
C HIS A 34 -4.81 10.90 6.15
N PRO A 35 -5.19 10.12 7.18
CA PRO A 35 -6.59 9.76 7.41
C PRO A 35 -7.40 10.98 7.84
N ARG A 36 -8.73 10.94 7.64
CA ARG A 36 -9.60 12.02 8.11
C ARG A 36 -9.61 12.09 9.63
N ALA A 37 -9.50 13.29 10.18
CA ALA A 37 -9.54 13.54 11.63
C ALA A 37 -10.78 12.97 12.33
N SER A 38 -11.94 12.96 11.67
CA SER A 38 -13.17 12.40 12.22
C SER A 38 -13.61 11.16 11.43
N PRO A 39 -13.82 10.00 12.09
CA PRO A 39 -14.42 8.83 11.47
C PRO A 39 -15.78 9.13 10.83
N LEU A 40 -16.18 8.31 9.86
CA LEU A 40 -17.53 8.32 9.33
C LEU A 40 -18.53 7.99 10.44
N ARG A 41 -19.62 8.75 10.48
CA ARG A 41 -20.67 8.57 11.48
C ARG A 41 -21.46 7.29 11.15
N PRO A 42 -21.56 6.34 12.10
CA PRO A 42 -22.39 5.15 11.94
C PRO A 42 -23.85 5.50 11.59
N GLY A 43 -24.42 4.84 10.59
CA GLY A 43 -25.75 5.09 10.03
C GLY A 43 -25.88 6.37 9.20
N GLY A 44 -24.77 7.07 8.92
CA GLY A 44 -24.80 8.35 8.20
C GLY A 44 -24.83 8.21 6.68
N SER A 45 -25.35 9.23 5.98
CA SER A 45 -25.39 9.24 4.51
C SER A 45 -24.01 9.10 3.85
N LYS A 46 -22.97 9.70 4.45
CA LYS A 46 -21.57 9.60 4.00
C LYS A 46 -21.02 8.18 4.15
N GLU A 47 -21.35 7.49 5.24
CA GLU A 47 -20.98 6.08 5.42
C GLU A 47 -21.68 5.21 4.39
N SER A 48 -23.00 5.36 4.21
CA SER A 48 -23.73 4.55 3.22
C SER A 48 -23.24 4.81 1.79
N ALA A 49 -22.87 6.05 1.46
CA ALA A 49 -22.28 6.37 0.16
C ALA A 49 -20.89 5.75 0.00
N PHE A 50 -20.06 5.78 1.04
CA PHE A 50 -18.76 5.14 1.05
C PHE A 50 -18.85 3.63 0.87
N ILE A 51 -19.70 2.94 1.63
CA ILE A 51 -19.95 1.50 1.53
C ILE A 51 -20.34 1.13 0.09
N ARG A 52 -21.35 1.80 -0.48
CA ARG A 52 -21.77 1.54 -1.87
C ARG A 52 -20.64 1.78 -2.87
N HIS A 53 -19.85 2.84 -2.68
CA HIS A 53 -18.73 3.16 -3.57
C HIS A 53 -17.65 2.08 -3.53
N VAL A 54 -17.21 1.69 -2.32
CA VAL A 54 -16.19 0.67 -2.13
C VAL A 54 -16.67 -0.69 -2.62
N ASP A 55 -17.90 -1.10 -2.30
CA ASP A 55 -18.48 -2.35 -2.78
C ASP A 55 -18.52 -2.40 -4.31
N THR A 56 -18.93 -1.30 -4.94
CA THR A 56 -18.96 -1.19 -6.42
C THR A 56 -17.56 -1.30 -7.01
N ARG A 57 -16.55 -0.65 -6.41
CA ARG A 57 -15.15 -0.72 -6.86
C ARG A 57 -14.55 -2.12 -6.66
N ILE A 58 -14.84 -2.80 -5.55
CA ILE A 58 -14.41 -4.18 -5.31
C ILE A 58 -15.00 -5.12 -6.36
N LEU A 59 -16.31 -5.03 -6.62
CA LEU A 59 -16.97 -5.84 -7.64
C LEU A 59 -16.40 -5.57 -9.04
N HIS A 60 -16.08 -4.32 -9.34
CA HIS A 60 -15.44 -3.94 -10.60
C HIS A 60 -14.06 -4.59 -10.74
N ILE A 61 -13.19 -4.49 -9.72
CA ILE A 61 -11.87 -5.12 -9.68
C ILE A 61 -11.98 -6.64 -9.84
N GLN A 62 -12.89 -7.28 -9.09
CA GLN A 62 -13.12 -8.73 -9.18
C GLN A 62 -13.54 -9.16 -10.59
N ARG A 63 -14.41 -8.38 -11.26
CA ARG A 63 -14.83 -8.67 -12.64
C ARG A 63 -13.70 -8.50 -13.63
N ARG A 64 -12.89 -7.44 -13.51
CA ARG A 64 -11.69 -7.24 -14.34
C ARG A 64 -10.69 -8.38 -14.15
N PHE A 65 -10.50 -8.82 -12.91
CA PHE A 65 -9.62 -9.94 -12.59
C PHE A 65 -10.14 -11.28 -13.12
N ALA A 66 -11.45 -11.52 -13.07
CA ALA A 66 -12.07 -12.72 -13.65
C ALA A 66 -11.92 -12.79 -15.18
N LYS A 67 -11.93 -11.63 -15.85
CA LYS A 67 -11.74 -11.49 -17.30
C LYS A 67 -10.29 -11.27 -17.74
N ARG A 68 -9.31 -11.42 -16.83
CA ARG A 68 -7.89 -11.19 -17.13
C ARG A 68 -7.43 -12.07 -18.30
N THR A 69 -6.52 -11.55 -19.11
CA THR A 69 -5.91 -12.33 -20.18
C THR A 69 -4.92 -13.30 -19.57
N THR A 70 -5.15 -14.60 -19.72
CA THR A 70 -4.18 -15.63 -19.39
C THR A 70 -3.26 -15.89 -20.59
N PRO A 71 -2.02 -16.36 -20.40
CA PRO A 71 -1.12 -16.71 -21.51
C PRO A 71 -1.74 -17.71 -22.51
N SER A 72 -2.71 -18.52 -22.06
CA SER A 72 -3.51 -19.42 -22.89
C SER A 72 -4.44 -18.69 -23.88
N ASP A 73 -4.91 -17.49 -23.54
CA ASP A 73 -5.80 -16.70 -24.40
C ASP A 73 -5.06 -16.08 -25.60
N LEU A 74 -3.73 -15.94 -25.51
CA LEU A 74 -2.88 -15.41 -26.57
C LEU A 74 -2.59 -16.42 -27.70
N HIS A 75 -2.87 -17.71 -27.49
CA HIS A 75 -2.60 -18.79 -28.45
C HIS A 75 -3.82 -19.21 -29.28
N LEU A 76 -4.96 -18.53 -29.14
CA LEU A 76 -6.16 -18.81 -29.92
C LEU A 76 -6.28 -17.79 -31.07
N PRO A 77 -6.10 -18.19 -32.34
CA PRO A 77 -6.04 -17.26 -33.48
C PRO A 77 -7.40 -16.64 -33.85
N ASN A 78 -8.50 -17.09 -33.25
CA ASN A 78 -9.85 -16.60 -33.52
C ASN A 78 -10.59 -16.33 -32.21
N HIS A 79 -10.36 -15.17 -31.62
CA HIS A 79 -11.31 -14.60 -30.67
C HIS A 79 -12.08 -13.50 -31.40
N GLU A 80 -13.12 -13.88 -32.15
CA GLU A 80 -14.19 -12.91 -32.42
C GLU A 80 -14.67 -12.41 -31.06
N PRO A 81 -14.87 -11.10 -30.87
CA PRO A 81 -15.44 -10.59 -29.64
C PRO A 81 -16.86 -11.13 -29.53
N VAL A 82 -17.06 -12.18 -28.73
CA VAL A 82 -18.38 -12.62 -28.32
C VAL A 82 -19.01 -11.43 -27.61
N GLU A 83 -19.93 -10.75 -28.30
CA GLU A 83 -20.66 -9.62 -27.72
C GLU A 83 -21.27 -10.09 -26.39
N PRO A 84 -20.92 -9.47 -25.25
CA PRO A 84 -21.53 -9.83 -23.99
C PRO A 84 -23.05 -9.55 -24.10
N PRO A 85 -23.89 -10.40 -23.48
CA PRO A 85 -25.33 -10.19 -23.50
C PRO A 85 -25.65 -8.77 -23.02
N LYS A 86 -26.32 -8.01 -23.91
CA LYS A 86 -26.77 -6.62 -23.69
C LYS A 86 -27.82 -6.62 -22.59
N GLY A 87 -27.38 -6.51 -21.33
CA GLY A 87 -28.27 -6.55 -20.16
C GLY A 87 -27.77 -5.74 -18.98
N ASP A 88 -26.46 -5.69 -18.75
CA ASP A 88 -25.91 -4.93 -17.63
C ASP A 88 -25.13 -3.73 -18.16
N THR A 89 -25.40 -2.55 -17.62
CA THR A 89 -24.62 -1.31 -17.83
C THR A 89 -23.12 -1.46 -17.49
N TRP A 90 -22.71 -2.59 -16.92
CA TRP A 90 -21.33 -2.99 -16.62
C TRP A 90 -20.87 -4.29 -17.35
N GLY A 91 -21.56 -4.74 -18.41
CA GLY A 91 -21.19 -5.94 -19.19
C GLY A 91 -19.88 -5.80 -19.97
N ASP A 92 -19.51 -4.56 -20.30
CA ASP A 92 -18.35 -4.19 -21.13
C ASP A 92 -17.09 -3.84 -20.31
N VAL A 93 -16.87 -4.54 -19.20
CA VAL A 93 -15.66 -4.33 -18.40
C VAL A 93 -14.51 -5.16 -18.99
N LYS A 94 -13.46 -4.50 -19.50
CA LYS A 94 -12.24 -5.12 -20.00
C LYS A 94 -11.41 -5.74 -18.87
N GLY A 95 -10.93 -6.96 -19.10
CA GLY A 95 -10.04 -7.66 -18.17
C GLY A 95 -8.72 -6.93 -17.90
N TYR A 96 -8.03 -7.31 -16.83
CA TYR A 96 -6.66 -6.87 -16.63
C TYR A 96 -5.74 -7.50 -17.68
N ALA A 97 -4.99 -6.65 -18.38
CA ALA A 97 -3.95 -7.09 -19.31
C ALA A 97 -2.62 -7.34 -18.59
N THR A 98 -2.39 -6.64 -17.48
CA THR A 98 -1.16 -6.71 -16.68
C THR A 98 -1.48 -6.63 -15.19
N MET A 99 -0.58 -7.17 -14.36
CA MET A 99 -0.66 -7.06 -12.91
C MET A 99 -0.49 -5.62 -12.43
N ARG A 100 0.27 -4.80 -13.14
CA ARG A 100 0.39 -3.35 -12.88
C ARG A 100 -0.97 -2.67 -12.81
N GLN A 101 -1.86 -2.94 -13.77
CA GLN A 101 -3.20 -2.33 -13.80
C GLN A 101 -4.04 -2.75 -12.59
N ALA A 102 -3.99 -4.03 -12.22
CA ALA A 102 -4.70 -4.53 -11.04
C ALA A 102 -4.14 -3.93 -9.74
N CYS A 103 -2.82 -3.87 -9.61
CA CYS A 103 -2.16 -3.26 -8.46
C CYS A 103 -2.53 -1.79 -8.31
N ARG A 104 -2.61 -1.03 -9.41
CA ARG A 104 -3.04 0.38 -9.40
C ARG A 104 -4.47 0.54 -8.89
N ASP A 105 -5.43 -0.18 -9.47
CA ASP A 105 -6.84 -0.09 -9.09
C ASP A 105 -7.06 -0.43 -7.60
N ILE A 106 -6.38 -1.46 -7.10
CA ILE A 106 -6.44 -1.87 -5.70
C ILE A 106 -5.78 -0.81 -4.81
N ARG A 107 -4.64 -0.24 -5.21
CA ARG A 107 -3.91 0.77 -4.44
C ARG A 107 -4.71 2.04 -4.24
N GLU A 108 -5.33 2.55 -5.30
CA GLU A 108 -6.23 3.70 -5.22
C GLU A 108 -7.38 3.44 -4.24
N LEU A 109 -7.90 2.20 -4.22
CA LEU A 109 -8.97 1.83 -3.32
C LEU A 109 -8.49 1.69 -1.86
N VAL A 110 -7.28 1.18 -1.63
CA VAL A 110 -6.64 1.18 -0.29
C VAL A 110 -6.56 2.61 0.24
N ASP A 111 -6.15 3.58 -0.59
CA ASP A 111 -6.05 4.98 -0.19
C ASP A 111 -7.42 5.55 0.21
N ILE A 112 -8.47 5.29 -0.58
CA ILE A 112 -9.84 5.71 -0.28
C ILE A 112 -10.33 5.09 1.04
N ILE A 113 -10.08 3.78 1.24
CA ILE A 113 -10.48 3.08 2.47
C ILE A 113 -9.74 3.67 3.66
N TRP A 114 -8.44 3.90 3.54
CA TRP A 114 -7.61 4.47 4.59
C TRP A 114 -8.08 5.88 4.99
N ILE A 115 -8.37 6.76 4.02
CA ILE A 115 -8.89 8.12 4.27
C ILE A 115 -10.19 8.11 5.08
N SER A 116 -11.00 7.04 5.02
CA SER A 116 -12.26 6.97 5.77
C SER A 116 -12.11 7.14 7.29
N GLY A 117 -10.92 6.82 7.85
CA GLY A 117 -10.64 6.93 9.29
C GLY A 117 -11.62 6.15 10.16
N THR A 118 -12.24 5.10 9.62
CA THR A 118 -13.33 4.36 10.28
C THR A 118 -12.92 2.91 10.45
N PRO A 119 -12.37 2.49 11.61
CA PRO A 119 -11.76 1.17 11.77
C PRO A 119 -12.69 0.01 11.44
N GLY A 120 -13.97 0.12 11.84
CA GLY A 120 -15.00 -0.89 11.56
C GLY A 120 -15.33 -1.08 10.06
N LEU A 121 -14.91 -0.15 9.20
CA LEU A 121 -14.99 -0.29 7.73
C LEU A 121 -13.62 -0.63 7.14
N GLN A 122 -12.57 0.04 7.62
CA GLN A 122 -11.20 -0.16 7.14
C GLN A 122 -10.76 -1.62 7.26
N VAL A 123 -10.89 -2.23 8.44
CA VAL A 123 -10.43 -3.59 8.71
C VAL A 123 -11.08 -4.62 7.77
N PRO A 124 -12.42 -4.74 7.68
CA PRO A 124 -13.04 -5.74 6.82
C PRO A 124 -12.77 -5.51 5.32
N TYR A 125 -12.71 -4.24 4.87
CA TYR A 125 -12.43 -3.95 3.47
C TYR A 125 -10.97 -4.22 3.10
N LEU A 126 -10.01 -3.84 3.94
CA LEU A 126 -8.59 -4.12 3.69
C LEU A 126 -8.30 -5.62 3.72
N ILE A 127 -8.94 -6.39 4.62
CA ILE A 127 -8.89 -7.86 4.60
C ILE A 127 -9.40 -8.41 3.26
N SER A 128 -10.48 -7.84 2.73
CA SER A 128 -11.05 -8.26 1.44
C SER A 128 -10.10 -7.94 0.28
N LEU A 129 -9.45 -6.76 0.30
CA LEU A 129 -8.45 -6.40 -0.69
C LEU A 129 -7.18 -7.26 -0.59
N ALA A 130 -6.70 -7.57 0.61
CA ALA A 130 -5.54 -8.45 0.82
C ALA A 130 -5.80 -9.86 0.28
N LEU A 131 -7.02 -10.38 0.42
CA LEU A 131 -7.42 -11.64 -0.21
C LEU A 131 -7.36 -11.54 -1.75
N LEU A 132 -7.82 -10.43 -2.34
CA LEU A 132 -7.73 -10.21 -3.79
C LEU A 132 -6.26 -10.14 -4.25
N VAL A 133 -5.39 -9.49 -3.49
CA VAL A 133 -3.95 -9.43 -3.78
C VAL A 133 -3.32 -10.81 -3.70
N GLY A 134 -3.67 -11.65 -2.72
CA GLY A 134 -3.21 -13.04 -2.68
C GLY A 134 -3.60 -13.85 -3.92
N ASN A 135 -4.82 -13.66 -4.42
CA ASN A 135 -5.27 -14.29 -5.67
C ASN A 135 -4.52 -13.72 -6.88
N LEU A 136 -4.21 -12.44 -6.88
CA LEU A 136 -3.48 -11.76 -7.95
C LEU A 136 -2.08 -12.38 -8.15
N VAL A 137 -1.34 -12.50 -7.04
CA VAL A 137 0.03 -13.01 -7.00
C VAL A 137 0.17 -14.42 -7.58
N THR A 138 -0.86 -15.26 -7.41
CA THR A 138 -0.86 -16.65 -7.85
C THR A 138 -1.38 -16.84 -9.28
N ALA A 139 -2.05 -15.83 -9.84
CA ALA A 139 -2.84 -15.98 -11.05
C ALA A 139 -2.34 -15.17 -12.25
N MET A 140 -1.35 -14.29 -12.03
CA MET A 140 -0.78 -13.40 -13.06
C MET A 140 0.73 -13.29 -12.85
N PRO A 141 1.51 -13.04 -13.92
CA PRO A 141 2.94 -12.83 -13.76
C PRO A 141 3.20 -11.54 -12.96
N PRO A 142 4.16 -11.54 -12.02
CA PRO A 142 4.43 -10.38 -11.19
C PRO A 142 5.00 -9.21 -11.99
N SER A 143 4.43 -8.02 -11.80
CA SER A 143 5.11 -6.73 -11.97
C SER A 143 5.67 -6.26 -10.61
N PRO A 144 6.99 -6.43 -10.36
CA PRO A 144 7.57 -6.29 -9.02
C PRO A 144 7.35 -4.93 -8.35
N ARG A 145 7.67 -3.80 -9.02
CA ARG A 145 7.54 -2.47 -8.37
C ARG A 145 6.09 -2.18 -8.02
N SER A 146 5.18 -2.53 -8.93
CA SER A 146 3.73 -2.34 -8.72
C SER A 146 3.20 -3.17 -7.55
N LEU A 147 3.66 -4.42 -7.43
CA LEU A 147 3.29 -5.33 -6.36
C LEU A 147 3.83 -4.88 -5.01
N PHE A 148 5.14 -4.64 -4.91
CA PHE A 148 5.78 -4.31 -3.63
C PHE A 148 5.27 -2.98 -3.06
N ARG A 149 5.02 -1.97 -3.91
CA ARG A 149 4.36 -0.73 -3.47
C ARG A 149 2.96 -0.96 -2.90
N LEU A 150 2.18 -1.88 -3.48
CA LEU A 150 0.84 -2.22 -2.96
C LEU A 150 0.93 -3.01 -1.65
N LEU A 151 1.83 -4.01 -1.58
CA LEU A 151 2.07 -4.79 -0.38
C LEU A 151 2.58 -3.91 0.77
N GLY A 152 3.46 -2.95 0.48
CA GLY A 152 3.95 -1.97 1.46
C GLY A 152 2.83 -1.12 2.06
N LYS A 153 1.85 -0.67 1.25
CA LYS A 153 0.67 0.05 1.74
C LYS A 153 -0.24 -0.82 2.61
N LEU A 154 -0.48 -2.07 2.20
CA LEU A 154 -1.28 -3.01 3.00
C LEU A 154 -0.58 -3.36 4.31
N ASP A 155 0.74 -3.53 4.28
CA ASP A 155 1.56 -3.77 5.46
C ASP A 155 1.51 -2.60 6.45
N HIS A 156 1.72 -1.37 5.95
CA HIS A 156 1.53 -0.15 6.74
C HIS A 156 0.13 -0.10 7.35
N ALA A 157 -0.91 -0.28 6.53
CA ALA A 157 -2.29 -0.15 6.99
C ALA A 157 -2.63 -1.18 8.07
N PHE A 158 -2.27 -2.46 7.88
CA PHE A 158 -2.56 -3.49 8.87
C PHE A 158 -1.77 -3.29 10.15
N ALA A 159 -0.47 -3.03 10.08
CA ALA A 159 0.36 -2.76 11.26
C ALA A 159 -0.23 -1.60 12.08
N SER A 160 -0.54 -0.48 11.41
CA SER A 160 -1.14 0.68 12.07
C SER A 160 -2.51 0.38 12.70
N LEU A 161 -3.37 -0.38 12.01
CA LEU A 161 -4.69 -0.75 12.54
C LEU A 161 -4.60 -1.72 13.74
N ILE A 162 -3.63 -2.64 13.72
CA ILE A 162 -3.42 -3.60 14.82
C ILE A 162 -2.99 -2.86 16.08
N GLN A 163 -2.08 -1.88 15.95
CA GLN A 163 -1.59 -1.06 17.04
C GLN A 163 -2.58 0.04 17.46
N GLY A 164 -3.47 0.47 16.55
CA GLY A 164 -4.37 1.61 16.72
C GLY A 164 -3.67 2.97 16.63
N ARG A 165 -2.44 3.00 16.11
CA ARG A 165 -1.61 4.18 15.87
C ARG A 165 -0.96 4.05 14.50
N ASP A 166 -0.69 5.17 13.86
CA ASP A 166 0.10 5.13 12.64
C ASP A 166 1.55 4.73 12.97
N VAL A 167 2.07 3.65 12.34
CA VAL A 167 3.42 3.13 12.65
C VAL A 167 4.54 4.04 12.16
N GLU A 168 4.28 4.98 11.25
CA GLU A 168 5.30 5.92 10.75
C GLU A 168 5.29 7.23 11.53
N SER A 169 4.11 7.79 11.83
CA SER A 169 4.01 9.06 12.58
C SER A 169 3.86 8.90 14.10
N GLY A 170 3.42 7.73 14.58
CA GLY A 170 3.09 7.47 15.98
C GLY A 170 1.75 8.06 16.45
N GLU A 171 1.03 8.75 15.57
CA GLU A 171 -0.25 9.40 15.88
C GLU A 171 -1.35 8.37 16.14
N VAL A 172 -2.28 8.67 17.06
CA VAL A 172 -3.45 7.80 17.29
C VAL A 172 -4.33 7.81 16.06
N LEU A 173 -4.72 6.62 15.58
CA LEU A 173 -5.61 6.53 14.45
C LEU A 173 -7.02 7.02 14.82
N PRO A 174 -7.67 7.81 13.94
CA PRO A 174 -9.05 8.21 14.13
C PRO A 174 -9.96 7.01 14.39
N GLY A 175 -10.79 7.12 15.43
CA GLY A 175 -11.76 6.07 15.76
C GLY A 175 -11.22 4.93 16.62
N PHE A 176 -9.97 4.99 17.08
CA PHE A 176 -9.42 4.07 18.10
C PHE A 176 -9.52 4.61 19.54
N GLU A 177 -9.86 5.89 19.72
CA GLU A 177 -10.10 6.49 21.03
C GLU A 177 -11.31 5.83 21.73
N GLY A 178 -11.04 4.98 22.72
CA GLY A 178 -12.08 4.31 23.52
C GLY A 178 -12.89 3.24 22.78
N ARG A 179 -12.50 2.86 21.56
CA ARG A 179 -13.15 1.81 20.76
C ARG A 179 -12.25 0.57 20.66
N ARG A 180 -12.88 -0.59 20.51
CA ARG A 180 -12.18 -1.87 20.33
C ARG A 180 -11.44 -1.83 18.99
N GLY A 181 -10.12 -2.03 19.01
CA GLY A 181 -9.30 -2.16 17.82
C GLY A 181 -9.58 -3.46 17.06
N VAL A 182 -8.64 -3.89 16.21
CA VAL A 182 -8.73 -5.15 15.45
C VAL A 182 -9.02 -6.32 16.40
N SER A 183 -10.13 -7.02 16.18
CA SER A 183 -10.55 -8.15 17.01
C SER A 183 -9.60 -9.33 16.87
N GLY A 184 -9.54 -10.22 17.88
CA GLY A 184 -8.69 -11.41 17.82
C GLY A 184 -8.98 -12.29 16.59
N THR A 185 -10.24 -12.40 16.18
CA THR A 185 -10.64 -13.11 14.95
C THR A 185 -10.12 -12.42 13.68
N GLU A 186 -10.13 -11.09 13.64
CA GLU A 186 -9.56 -10.34 12.52
C GLU A 186 -8.04 -10.45 12.51
N LYS A 187 -7.36 -10.39 13.67
CA LYS A 187 -5.90 -10.60 13.78
C LYS A 187 -5.49 -11.97 13.21
N VAL A 188 -6.20 -13.04 13.58
CA VAL A 188 -5.95 -14.39 13.03
C VAL A 188 -6.19 -14.42 11.51
N ARG A 189 -7.23 -13.75 11.02
CA ARG A 189 -7.53 -13.69 9.58
C ARG A 189 -6.46 -12.92 8.80
N ILE A 190 -6.00 -11.77 9.33
CA ILE A 190 -4.91 -10.98 8.76
C ILE A 190 -3.65 -11.84 8.72
N ARG A 191 -3.27 -12.48 9.84
CA ARG A 191 -2.11 -13.40 9.92
C ARG A 191 -2.13 -14.45 8.82
N SER A 192 -3.24 -15.18 8.71
CA SER A 192 -3.39 -16.24 7.70
C SER A 192 -3.32 -15.71 6.26
N LEU A 193 -3.78 -14.47 6.01
CA LEU A 193 -3.69 -13.86 4.68
C LEU A 193 -2.26 -13.44 4.37
N VAL A 194 -1.60 -12.69 5.27
CA VAL A 194 -0.25 -12.17 5.03
C VAL A 194 0.77 -13.30 4.89
N GLU A 195 0.69 -14.35 5.72
CA GLU A 195 1.59 -15.51 5.63
C GLU A 195 1.41 -16.23 4.29
N ARG A 196 0.17 -16.46 3.83
CA ARG A 196 -0.09 -17.08 2.52
C ARG A 196 0.35 -16.20 1.36
N THR A 197 0.13 -14.89 1.44
CA THR A 197 0.60 -13.97 0.40
C THR A 197 2.12 -13.97 0.33
N ARG A 198 2.84 -13.97 1.45
CA ARG A 198 4.32 -14.06 1.47
C ARG A 198 4.82 -15.29 0.73
N VAL A 199 4.28 -16.46 1.04
CA VAL A 199 4.62 -17.71 0.34
C VAL A 199 4.31 -17.59 -1.15
N GLY A 200 3.13 -17.08 -1.51
CA GLY A 200 2.74 -16.87 -2.90
C GLY A 200 3.68 -15.93 -3.66
N VAL A 201 4.15 -14.84 -3.05
CA VAL A 201 5.09 -13.92 -3.69
C VAL A 201 6.44 -14.61 -3.90
N VAL A 202 6.97 -15.30 -2.90
CA VAL A 202 8.23 -16.07 -3.02
C VAL A 202 8.14 -17.10 -4.13
N GLU A 203 7.05 -17.86 -4.18
CA GLU A 203 6.83 -18.88 -5.23
C GLU A 203 6.68 -18.25 -6.62
N SER A 204 6.01 -17.11 -6.72
CA SER A 204 5.81 -16.39 -7.98
C SER A 204 7.15 -15.85 -8.52
N PHE A 205 7.99 -15.27 -7.66
CA PHE A 205 9.32 -14.77 -8.04
C PHE A 205 10.28 -15.92 -8.40
N LYS A 206 10.22 -17.06 -7.70
CA LYS A 206 11.00 -18.26 -8.05
C LYS A 206 10.69 -18.84 -9.42
N ARG A 207 9.51 -18.58 -9.99
CA ARG A 207 9.18 -19.00 -11.36
C ARG A 207 9.92 -18.19 -12.42
N GLY A 208 10.41 -16.99 -12.09
CA GLY A 208 11.16 -16.12 -13.00
C GLY A 208 10.33 -15.51 -14.14
N GLU A 209 9.00 -15.65 -14.12
CA GLU A 209 8.10 -15.11 -15.14
C GLU A 209 7.63 -13.70 -14.73
N PHE A 210 8.39 -12.67 -15.09
CA PHE A 210 8.04 -11.29 -14.74
C PHE A 210 7.35 -10.54 -15.89
N GLU A 211 6.45 -9.61 -15.55
CA GLU A 211 5.98 -8.62 -16.51
C GLU A 211 7.03 -7.50 -16.64
N PHE A 212 7.40 -7.16 -17.88
CA PHE A 212 8.29 -6.03 -18.12
C PHE A 212 7.61 -4.71 -17.70
N GLU A 213 8.16 -4.09 -16.67
CA GLU A 213 7.82 -2.72 -16.27
C GLU A 213 8.60 -1.75 -17.15
N GLY A 214 8.09 -1.52 -18.37
CA GLY A 214 8.54 -0.41 -19.20
C GLY A 214 8.62 0.86 -18.36
N VAL A 215 9.69 1.62 -18.55
CA VAL A 215 9.99 2.87 -17.85
C VAL A 215 9.01 3.94 -18.36
N GLU A 216 7.73 3.81 -17.99
CA GLU A 216 6.81 4.93 -18.09
C GLU A 216 7.21 5.88 -16.96
N GLU A 217 7.79 7.01 -17.34
CA GLU A 217 7.90 8.18 -16.48
C GLU A 217 6.50 8.44 -15.93
N GLU A 218 6.27 8.12 -14.65
CA GLU A 218 5.13 8.65 -13.95
C GLU A 218 5.31 10.18 -14.00
N GLU A 219 4.56 10.87 -14.87
CA GLU A 219 4.45 12.33 -14.92
C GLU A 219 3.88 12.82 -13.58
N ASP A 220 4.71 12.84 -12.55
CA ASP A 220 4.46 13.56 -11.31
C ASP A 220 5.49 14.69 -11.21
N GLY A 221 5.23 15.74 -11.98
CA GLY A 221 5.24 17.10 -11.45
C GLY A 221 6.50 17.73 -10.88
N ASP A 222 7.72 17.28 -11.19
CA ASP A 222 8.91 18.13 -10.94
C ASP A 222 9.99 17.93 -12.02
N ARG A 223 9.85 18.65 -13.14
CA ARG A 223 10.95 18.87 -14.08
C ARG A 223 11.96 19.80 -13.42
N MET A 224 12.97 19.24 -12.77
CA MET A 224 14.23 19.96 -12.64
C MET A 224 14.96 19.81 -13.98
N GLU A 225 14.96 20.88 -14.77
CA GLU A 225 15.85 21.02 -15.93
C GLU A 225 17.29 20.83 -15.45
N VAL A 226 17.90 19.70 -15.82
CA VAL A 226 19.34 19.50 -15.62
C VAL A 226 20.01 20.16 -16.83
N GLU A 227 20.63 21.31 -16.59
CA GLU A 227 21.48 21.95 -17.59
C GLU A 227 22.58 20.98 -18.03
N GLU A 228 22.75 20.86 -19.34
CA GLU A 228 23.79 20.07 -20.01
C GLU A 228 25.17 20.62 -19.62
N ASP A 229 25.95 19.85 -18.84
CA ASP A 229 27.40 20.06 -18.71
C ASP A 229 28.16 18.91 -19.38
N ASP A 230 28.92 19.31 -20.39
CA ASP A 230 29.75 18.52 -21.28
C ASP A 230 31.00 18.00 -20.53
N GLY A 231 31.19 16.68 -20.46
CA GLY A 231 32.28 16.14 -19.66
C GLY A 231 32.58 14.65 -19.80
N GLY A 232 32.94 14.20 -21.00
CA GLY A 232 33.99 13.18 -21.17
C GLY A 232 33.68 11.73 -20.79
N LEU A 233 33.41 10.93 -21.82
CA LEU A 233 33.36 9.47 -21.81
C LEU A 233 34.63 8.81 -21.22
N VAL A 234 34.47 7.99 -20.19
CA VAL A 234 35.32 6.80 -19.95
C VAL A 234 34.41 5.63 -19.58
N LEU A 235 34.01 4.86 -20.59
CA LEU A 235 33.44 3.53 -20.42
C LEU A 235 34.59 2.59 -20.06
N GLU A 236 34.76 2.27 -18.78
CA GLU A 236 35.65 1.19 -18.35
C GLU A 236 34.82 0.03 -17.77
N ASN A 237 34.51 -0.92 -18.67
CA ASN A 237 34.23 -2.33 -18.40
C ASN A 237 33.37 -2.66 -17.16
N GLY A 238 32.06 -2.38 -17.25
CA GLY A 238 31.06 -3.02 -16.39
C GLY A 238 30.82 -4.46 -16.87
N ASP A 239 31.03 -5.42 -15.98
CA ASP A 239 30.60 -6.81 -16.17
C ASP A 239 29.07 -6.83 -16.38
N PRO A 240 28.54 -7.35 -17.50
CA PRO A 240 27.08 -7.42 -17.72
C PRO A 240 26.33 -8.26 -16.67
N ASN A 241 27.04 -9.04 -15.82
CA ASN A 241 26.45 -9.72 -14.68
C ASN A 241 26.24 -8.84 -13.43
N ALA A 242 26.82 -7.64 -13.36
CA ALA A 242 26.71 -6.78 -12.19
C ALA A 242 25.32 -6.15 -12.06
N GLU A 243 24.72 -5.74 -13.19
CA GLU A 243 23.37 -5.14 -13.22
C GLU A 243 22.28 -6.17 -12.84
N GLU A 244 22.40 -7.41 -13.32
CA GLU A 244 21.49 -8.50 -12.95
C GLU A 244 21.60 -8.85 -11.46
N GLN A 245 22.80 -8.85 -10.87
CA GLN A 245 23.00 -9.11 -9.44
C GLN A 245 22.50 -7.98 -8.53
N GLU A 246 22.57 -6.72 -8.96
CA GLU A 246 22.05 -5.60 -8.17
C GLU A 246 20.51 -5.55 -8.17
N GLU A 247 19.86 -5.86 -9.31
CA GLU A 247 18.40 -5.97 -9.37
C GLU A 247 17.89 -7.18 -8.57
N ASP A 248 18.55 -8.34 -8.65
CA ASP A 248 18.17 -9.56 -7.93
C ASP A 248 18.33 -9.40 -6.40
N ASN A 249 19.43 -8.77 -5.95
CA ASN A 249 19.62 -8.39 -4.54
C ASN A 249 18.55 -7.41 -4.04
N SER A 250 18.05 -6.52 -4.92
CA SER A 250 16.98 -5.58 -4.61
C SER A 250 15.64 -6.30 -4.39
N PHE A 251 15.34 -7.33 -5.19
CA PHE A 251 14.11 -8.11 -5.03
C PHE A 251 14.16 -9.04 -3.83
N ASP A 252 15.30 -9.68 -3.55
CA ASP A 252 15.46 -10.53 -2.36
C ASP A 252 15.24 -9.75 -1.06
N MET A 253 15.77 -8.53 -0.97
CA MET A 253 15.55 -7.66 0.18
C MET A 253 14.07 -7.24 0.30
N GLN A 254 13.41 -6.91 -0.82
CA GLN A 254 11.99 -6.55 -0.82
C GLN A 254 11.10 -7.74 -0.47
N LEU A 255 11.47 -8.95 -0.92
CA LEU A 255 10.77 -10.19 -0.65
C LEU A 255 10.79 -10.54 0.83
N ALA A 256 11.94 -10.35 1.49
CA ALA A 256 12.07 -10.52 2.93
C ALA A 256 11.15 -9.58 3.72
N ARG A 257 10.96 -8.35 3.23
CA ARG A 257 10.17 -7.28 3.86
C ARG A 257 8.65 -7.38 3.63
N VAL A 258 8.17 -8.31 2.80
CA VAL A 258 6.72 -8.45 2.54
C VAL A 258 5.97 -8.74 3.84
N TYR A 259 5.09 -7.82 4.23
CA TYR A 259 4.29 -7.87 5.47
C TYR A 259 5.08 -7.96 6.77
N ASP A 260 6.33 -7.49 6.79
CA ASP A 260 7.22 -7.62 7.95
C ASP A 260 6.66 -6.90 9.19
N ARG A 261 6.23 -5.63 9.04
CA ARG A 261 5.64 -4.84 10.14
C ARG A 261 4.38 -5.50 10.68
N THR A 262 3.49 -5.93 9.79
CA THR A 262 2.23 -6.58 10.18
C THR A 262 2.48 -7.85 10.98
N ILE A 263 3.46 -8.66 10.59
CA ILE A 263 3.77 -9.92 11.29
C ILE A 263 4.37 -9.65 12.66
N GLN A 264 5.25 -8.65 12.77
CA GLN A 264 5.81 -8.23 14.04
C GLN A 264 4.69 -7.80 15.02
N GLU A 265 3.81 -6.89 14.59
CA GLU A 265 2.71 -6.40 15.42
C GLU A 265 1.71 -7.51 15.81
N LEU A 266 1.49 -8.50 14.94
CA LEU A 266 0.67 -9.67 15.24
C LEU A 266 1.33 -10.63 16.23
N GLY A 267 2.66 -10.77 16.20
CA GLY A 267 3.42 -11.55 17.17
C GLY A 267 3.22 -11.00 18.58
N ASP A 268 3.56 -9.72 18.77
CA ASP A 268 3.43 -9.03 20.05
C ASP A 268 1.97 -9.04 20.56
N SER A 269 1.02 -8.79 19.66
CA SER A 269 -0.42 -8.76 19.96
C SER A 269 -1.06 -10.09 20.34
N LEU A 270 -0.55 -11.22 19.83
CA LEU A 270 -1.13 -12.55 20.06
C LEU A 270 -0.48 -13.25 21.26
N GLU A 271 0.72 -12.83 21.64
CA GLU A 271 1.45 -13.34 22.80
C GLU A 271 1.05 -12.65 24.11
N GLU A 272 0.44 -11.45 24.05
CA GLU A 272 -0.18 -10.83 25.23
C GLU A 272 -1.32 -11.72 25.75
N PRO A 273 -1.26 -12.19 27.02
CA PRO A 273 -2.28 -13.08 27.58
C PRO A 273 -3.61 -12.33 27.62
N GLY A 274 -4.56 -12.81 26.82
CA GLY A 274 -5.93 -12.28 26.80
C GLY A 274 -6.49 -12.18 28.21
N ILE A 275 -6.80 -10.96 28.63
CA ILE A 275 -7.34 -10.58 29.94
C ILE A 275 -8.40 -11.60 30.37
N GLY A 276 -8.03 -12.42 31.36
CA GLY A 276 -8.86 -13.45 31.94
C GLY A 276 -10.09 -12.86 32.62
N ILE A 277 -11.23 -13.51 32.42
CA ILE A 277 -12.49 -13.20 33.11
C ILE A 277 -12.25 -13.43 34.61
N VAL A 278 -12.23 -12.35 35.40
CA VAL A 278 -12.33 -12.43 36.86
C VAL A 278 -13.78 -12.72 37.20
N THR A 279 -14.10 -13.98 37.47
CA THR A 279 -15.34 -14.33 38.18
C THR A 279 -15.08 -14.15 39.67
N GLU A 280 -15.62 -13.09 40.27
CA GLU A 280 -15.65 -12.98 41.73
C GLU A 280 -16.55 -14.08 42.33
N PRO A 281 -16.08 -14.85 43.33
CA PRO A 281 -16.95 -15.72 44.10
C PRO A 281 -17.78 -14.88 45.08
N ARG A 282 -19.11 -14.93 44.92
CA ARG A 282 -20.05 -14.46 45.97
C ARG A 282 -19.92 -15.37 47.18
N GLY A 283 -19.33 -14.85 48.25
CA GLY A 283 -19.50 -15.33 49.62
C GLY A 283 -20.57 -14.51 50.34
#